data_AF-A0A0D0KLP8-F1
#
_entry.id   AF-A0A0D0KLP8-F1
#
_cell.length_a   1.000
_cell.length_b   1.000
_cell.length_c   1.000
_cell.angle_alpha   90.00
_cell.angle_beta   90.00
_cell.angle_gamma   90.00
#
_symmetry.space_group_name_H-M   'P 1'
#
loop_
_entity.id
_entity.type
_entity.pdbx_description
1 polymer ?
#
loop_
_entity_poly.entity_id
_entity_poly.type
_entity_poly.pdbx_seq_one_letter_code
_entity_poly.pdbx_strand_id
1 'polypeptide(L)'
;MDDEITFDDWFNSLSMVKVWALLVSVVTVLSALATAGFWFGQKFSENQSAMQITSLQTQVQLLEANYQSASSSLEQWRGAYKNLENEMTQRNGQISQLSSQLSRQNNCVFIQSQIRLNKNRMDSIDNSFSFVGDGPYGQRLRQERNELNQENARYQEQLGRCGG
;
A
#
# COMPACT_ATOMS: atom_id res chain seq x y z
N MET A 1 -4.87 -29.87 95.74
CA MET A 1 -5.53 -31.07 95.18
C MET A 1 -6.49 -30.51 94.19
N ASP A 2 -6.02 -30.37 92.96
CA ASP A 2 -6.77 -29.76 91.87
C ASP A 2 -7.66 -30.85 91.30
N ASP A 3 -8.98 -30.67 91.40
CA ASP A 3 -9.97 -31.59 90.83
C ASP A 3 -9.93 -31.42 89.32
N GLU A 4 -9.12 -32.25 88.67
CA GLU A 4 -9.09 -32.41 87.22
C GLU A 4 -10.40 -33.07 86.78
N ILE A 5 -11.43 -32.24 86.57
CA ILE A 5 -12.70 -32.69 85.96
C ILE A 5 -12.36 -33.13 84.54
N THR A 6 -12.20 -34.44 84.36
CA THR A 6 -11.98 -35.02 83.05
C THR A 6 -13.24 -34.86 82.20
N PHE A 7 -13.05 -34.71 80.89
CA PHE A 7 -14.16 -34.53 79.93
C PHE A 7 -15.20 -35.66 80.02
N ASP A 8 -14.75 -36.85 80.42
CA ASP A 8 -15.57 -38.04 80.63
C ASP A 8 -16.52 -37.92 81.84
N ASP A 9 -16.10 -37.28 82.94
CA ASP A 9 -16.96 -37.04 84.10
C ASP A 9 -18.06 -36.02 83.79
N TRP A 10 -17.73 -35.00 82.99
CA TRP A 10 -18.71 -34.04 82.51
C TRP A 10 -19.74 -34.70 81.57
N PHE A 11 -19.28 -35.53 80.63
CA PHE A 11 -20.15 -36.25 79.70
C PHE A 11 -21.08 -37.25 80.39
N ASN A 12 -20.58 -37.97 81.41
CA ASN A 12 -21.37 -38.95 82.17
C ASN A 12 -22.40 -38.31 83.11
N SER A 13 -22.24 -37.03 83.48
CA SER A 13 -23.20 -36.27 84.29
C SER A 13 -24.42 -35.76 83.50
N LEU A 14 -24.35 -35.80 82.17
CA LEU A 14 -25.38 -35.27 81.28
C LEU A 14 -26.41 -36.35 80.96
N SER A 15 -27.69 -36.08 81.28
CA SER A 15 -28.80 -36.94 80.85
C SER A 15 -28.78 -37.10 79.33
N MET A 16 -29.07 -38.29 78.82
CA MET A 16 -29.02 -38.63 77.39
C MET A 16 -29.72 -37.60 76.48
N VAL A 17 -30.79 -36.96 76.95
CA VAL A 17 -31.53 -35.90 76.24
C VAL A 17 -30.68 -34.64 76.00
N LYS A 18 -29.85 -34.24 76.97
CA LYS A 18 -28.97 -33.06 76.87
C LYS A 18 -27.80 -33.31 75.92
N VAL A 19 -27.27 -34.54 75.89
CA VAL A 19 -26.24 -34.95 74.93
C VAL A 19 -26.78 -34.90 73.51
N TRP A 20 -28.01 -35.42 73.29
CA TRP A 20 -28.68 -35.32 72.00
C TRP A 20 -28.98 -33.88 71.58
N ALA A 21 -29.43 -33.03 72.50
CA ALA A 21 -29.68 -31.61 72.21
C ALA A 21 -28.40 -30.86 71.80
N LEU A 22 -27.27 -31.14 72.46
CA LEU A 22 -25.96 -30.59 72.10
C LEU A 22 -25.53 -31.03 70.70
N LEU A 23 -25.65 -32.33 70.38
CA LEU A 23 -25.31 -32.84 69.05
C LEU A 23 -26.16 -32.19 67.95
N VAL A 24 -27.48 -32.08 68.15
CA VAL A 24 -28.37 -31.42 67.18
C VAL A 24 -27.98 -29.95 67.00
N SER A 25 -27.65 -29.24 68.08
CA SER A 25 -27.24 -27.83 67.98
C SER A 25 -25.95 -27.67 67.16
N VAL A 26 -24.95 -28.53 67.38
CA VAL A 26 -23.68 -28.51 66.66
C VAL A 26 -23.89 -28.84 65.18
N VAL A 27 -24.68 -29.88 64.89
CA VAL A 27 -25.02 -30.25 63.50
C VAL A 27 -25.77 -29.12 62.80
N THR A 28 -26.68 -28.42 63.48
CA THR A 28 -27.42 -27.30 62.91
C THR A 28 -26.50 -26.12 62.58
N VAL A 29 -25.58 -25.77 63.48
CA VAL A 29 -24.58 -24.71 63.24
C VAL A 29 -23.65 -25.07 62.08
N LEU A 30 -23.15 -26.30 62.05
CA LEU A 30 -22.29 -26.77 60.95
C LEU A 30 -23.02 -26.79 59.61
N SER A 31 -24.29 -27.21 59.60
CA SER A 31 -25.13 -27.22 58.40
C SER A 31 -25.44 -25.80 57.91
N ALA A 32 -25.71 -24.86 58.82
CA ALA A 32 -25.92 -23.46 58.50
C ALA A 32 -24.64 -22.82 57.90
N LEU A 33 -23.48 -23.11 58.48
CA LEU A 33 -22.19 -22.63 57.97
C LEU A 33 -21.87 -23.23 56.59
N ALA A 34 -22.12 -24.52 56.39
CA ALA A 34 -21.93 -25.18 55.10
C ALA A 34 -22.85 -24.57 54.00
N THR A 35 -24.12 -24.32 54.35
CA THR A 35 -25.09 -23.72 53.42
C THR A 35 -24.73 -22.28 53.07
N ALA A 36 -24.30 -21.48 54.06
CA ALA A 36 -23.83 -20.12 53.83
C ALA A 36 -22.55 -20.09 52.98
N GLY A 37 -21.60 -21.00 53.24
CA GLY A 37 -20.38 -21.14 52.43
C GLY A 37 -20.66 -21.52 50.99
N PHE A 38 -21.61 -22.43 50.75
CA PHE A 38 -22.05 -22.81 49.41
C PHE A 38 -22.70 -21.63 48.67
N TRP A 39 -23.60 -20.89 49.32
CA TRP A 39 -24.27 -19.73 48.72
C TRP A 39 -23.28 -18.61 48.37
N PHE A 40 -22.33 -18.33 49.26
CA PHE A 40 -21.28 -17.33 49.01
C PHE A 40 -20.33 -17.77 47.88
N GLY A 41 -19.91 -19.03 47.87
CA GLY A 41 -19.07 -19.60 46.83
C GLY A 41 -19.72 -19.54 45.44
N GLN A 42 -21.01 -19.87 45.35
CA GLN A 42 -21.76 -19.80 44.10
C GLN A 42 -21.85 -18.35 43.59
N LYS A 43 -22.15 -17.37 44.46
CA LYS A 43 -22.24 -15.96 44.07
C LYS A 43 -20.90 -15.35 43.66
N PHE A 44 -19.81 -15.74 44.32
CA PHE A 44 -18.47 -15.29 43.95
C PHE A 44 -18.03 -15.85 42.59
N SER A 45 -18.30 -17.14 42.35
CA SER A 45 -18.05 -17.82 41.07
C SER A 45 -18.84 -17.19 39.90
N GLU A 46 -20.13 -16.93 40.09
CA GLU A 46 -21.00 -16.28 39.10
C GLU A 46 -20.49 -14.87 38.75
N ASN A 47 -20.06 -14.08 39.75
CA ASN A 47 -19.58 -12.72 39.52
C ASN A 47 -18.22 -12.68 38.80
N GLN A 48 -17.30 -13.57 39.14
CA GLN A 48 -15.98 -13.61 38.51
C GLN A 48 -16.06 -14.08 37.05
N SER A 49 -16.91 -15.07 36.78
CA SER A 49 -17.17 -15.53 35.41
C SER A 49 -17.92 -14.49 34.58
N ALA A 50 -18.91 -13.79 35.14
CA ALA A 50 -19.59 -12.68 34.46
C ALA A 50 -18.64 -11.53 34.10
N MET A 51 -17.71 -11.17 34.98
CA MET A 51 -16.69 -10.15 34.69
C MET A 51 -15.72 -10.60 33.60
N GLN A 52 -15.27 -11.86 33.61
CA GLN A 52 -14.43 -12.40 32.53
C GLN A 52 -15.17 -12.42 31.19
N ILE A 53 -16.42 -12.85 31.15
CA ILE A 53 -17.23 -12.88 29.92
C ILE A 53 -17.41 -11.45 29.37
N THR A 54 -17.69 -10.48 30.25
CA THR A 54 -17.87 -9.08 29.84
C THR A 54 -16.56 -8.47 29.32
N SER A 55 -15.42 -8.79 29.94
CA SER A 55 -14.12 -8.30 29.48
C SER A 55 -13.71 -8.92 28.14
N LEU A 56 -13.97 -10.22 27.94
CA LEU A 56 -13.80 -10.90 26.66
C LEU A 56 -14.70 -10.31 25.57
N GLN A 57 -15.98 -10.06 25.85
CA GLN A 57 -16.89 -9.40 24.90
C GLN A 57 -16.39 -8.01 24.50
N THR A 58 -15.92 -7.22 25.46
CA THR A 58 -15.37 -5.89 25.19
C THR A 58 -14.11 -5.96 24.32
N GLN A 59 -13.21 -6.92 24.60
CA GLN A 59 -12.02 -7.15 23.78
C GLN A 59 -12.37 -7.59 22.36
N VAL A 60 -13.36 -8.48 22.20
CA VAL A 60 -13.84 -8.91 20.87
C VAL A 60 -14.42 -7.73 20.09
N GLN A 61 -15.26 -6.91 20.72
CA GLN A 61 -15.82 -5.71 20.07
C GLN A 61 -14.73 -4.72 19.64
N LEU A 62 -13.73 -4.50 20.49
CA LEU A 62 -12.58 -3.64 20.14
C LEU A 62 -11.79 -4.21 18.97
N LEU A 63 -11.56 -5.53 18.96
CA LEU A 63 -10.83 -6.20 17.90
C LEU A 63 -11.61 -6.16 16.58
N GLU A 64 -12.92 -6.33 16.61
CA GLU A 64 -13.79 -6.21 15.44
C GLU A 64 -13.80 -4.79 14.88
N ALA A 65 -13.90 -3.77 15.74
CA ALA A 65 -13.80 -2.37 15.32
C ALA A 65 -12.43 -2.05 14.68
N ASN A 66 -11.34 -2.55 15.28
CA ASN A 66 -9.99 -2.40 14.74
C ASN A 66 -9.85 -3.11 13.38
N TYR A 67 -10.43 -4.30 13.24
CA TYR A 67 -10.43 -5.06 11.99
C TYR A 67 -11.19 -4.32 10.89
N GLN A 68 -12.40 -3.81 11.17
CA GLN A 68 -13.19 -3.02 10.21
C GLN A 68 -12.45 -1.75 9.79
N SER A 69 -11.83 -1.05 10.75
CA SER A 69 -11.00 0.13 10.47
C SER A 69 -9.82 -0.21 9.57
N ALA A 70 -9.06 -1.26 9.89
CA ALA A 70 -7.93 -1.72 9.08
C ALA A 70 -8.37 -2.16 7.67
N SER A 71 -9.49 -2.86 7.55
CA SER A 71 -10.04 -3.28 6.25
C SER A 71 -10.42 -2.08 5.39
N SER A 72 -11.09 -1.08 5.97
CA SER A 72 -11.47 0.13 5.25
C SER A 72 -10.25 0.92 4.78
N SER A 73 -9.20 0.98 5.61
CA SER A 73 -7.92 1.61 5.27
C SER A 73 -7.25 0.87 4.10
N LEU A 74 -7.22 -0.46 4.13
CA LEU A 74 -6.69 -1.27 3.04
C LEU A 74 -7.41 -1.03 1.71
N GLU A 75 -8.74 -0.90 1.72
CA GLU A 75 -9.51 -0.58 0.51
C GLU A 75 -9.18 0.81 -0.04
N GLN A 76 -9.03 1.81 0.84
CA GLN A 76 -8.61 3.15 0.44
C GLN A 76 -7.21 3.14 -0.19
N TRP A 77 -6.25 2.44 0.43
CA TRP A 77 -4.90 2.29 -0.12
C TRP A 77 -4.90 1.57 -1.46
N ARG A 78 -5.73 0.54 -1.62
CA ARG A 78 -5.88 -0.17 -2.89
C ARG A 78 -6.45 0.74 -3.99
N GLY A 79 -7.43 1.58 -3.65
CA GLY A 79 -7.97 2.59 -4.55
C GLY A 79 -6.92 3.63 -4.95
N ALA A 80 -6.18 4.17 -3.98
CA ALA A 80 -5.11 5.13 -4.22
C ALA A 80 -4.01 4.54 -5.11
N TYR A 81 -3.60 3.30 -4.86
CA TYR A 81 -2.60 2.60 -5.66
C TYR A 81 -3.05 2.42 -7.12
N LYS A 82 -4.30 1.99 -7.33
CA LYS A 82 -4.85 1.82 -8.69
C LYS A 82 -4.94 3.16 -9.45
N ASN A 83 -5.27 4.24 -8.76
CA ASN A 83 -5.28 5.57 -9.37
C ASN A 83 -3.88 6.02 -9.77
N LEU A 84 -2.89 5.78 -8.90
CA LEU A 84 -1.49 6.10 -9.18
C LEU A 84 -0.95 5.28 -10.37
N GLU A 85 -1.28 3.99 -10.44
CA GLU A 85 -0.92 3.12 -11.56
C GLU A 85 -1.47 3.66 -12.89
N ASN A 86 -2.75 4.04 -12.91
CA ASN A 86 -3.38 4.65 -14.09
C ASN A 86 -2.71 5.98 -14.49
N GLU A 87 -2.39 6.83 -13.52
CA GLU A 87 -1.69 8.10 -13.80
C GLU A 87 -0.31 7.83 -14.41
N MET A 88 0.45 6.88 -13.86
CA MET A 88 1.76 6.50 -14.38
C MET A 88 1.66 5.97 -15.82
N THR A 89 0.66 5.14 -16.13
CA THR A 89 0.42 4.67 -17.50
C THR A 89 0.12 5.84 -18.45
N GLN A 90 -0.73 6.79 -18.03
CA GLN A 90 -1.02 7.98 -18.84
C GLN A 90 0.22 8.84 -19.08
N ARG A 91 1.02 9.09 -18.04
CA ARG A 91 2.27 9.85 -18.13
C ARG A 91 3.27 9.18 -19.06
N ASN A 92 3.43 7.86 -18.98
CA ASN A 92 4.29 7.11 -19.88
C ASN A 92 3.81 7.20 -21.34
N GLY A 93 2.50 7.16 -21.57
CA GLY A 93 1.90 7.40 -22.89
C GLY A 93 2.24 8.80 -23.42
N GLN A 94 2.10 9.84 -22.60
CA GLN A 94 2.47 11.22 -22.96
C GLN A 94 3.96 11.34 -23.29
N ILE A 95 4.83 10.76 -22.46
CA ILE A 95 6.29 10.77 -22.68
C ILE A 95 6.63 10.09 -24.01
N SER A 96 6.01 8.96 -24.33
CA SER A 96 6.23 8.27 -25.61
C SER A 96 5.82 9.13 -26.81
N GLN A 97 4.67 9.81 -26.72
CA GLN A 97 4.21 10.73 -27.77
C GLN A 97 5.17 11.92 -27.95
N LEU A 98 5.55 12.57 -26.84
CA LEU A 98 6.51 13.67 -26.83
C LEU A 98 7.87 13.24 -27.39
N SER A 99 8.35 12.05 -27.03
CA SER A 99 9.60 11.50 -27.57
C SER A 99 9.51 11.26 -29.08
N SER A 100 8.37 10.78 -29.58
CA SER A 100 8.16 10.62 -31.02
C SER A 100 8.14 11.98 -31.74
N GLN A 101 7.44 12.97 -31.17
CA GLN A 101 7.40 14.33 -31.71
C GLN A 101 8.80 14.97 -31.75
N LEU A 102 9.57 14.84 -30.66
CA LEU A 102 10.93 15.37 -30.58
C LEU A 102 11.85 14.68 -31.58
N SER A 103 11.74 13.36 -31.75
CA SER A 103 12.51 12.61 -32.76
C SER A 103 12.20 13.10 -34.18
N ARG A 104 10.92 13.34 -34.51
CA ARG A 104 10.53 13.93 -35.79
C ARG A 104 11.11 15.32 -35.95
N GLN A 105 10.97 16.19 -34.94
CA GLN A 105 11.49 17.54 -34.98
C GLN A 105 13.01 17.57 -35.19
N ASN A 106 13.75 16.72 -34.49
CA ASN A 106 15.21 16.57 -34.66
C ASN A 106 15.58 16.13 -36.07
N ASN A 107 14.82 15.19 -36.66
CA ASN A 107 15.04 14.80 -38.06
C ASN A 107 14.81 15.97 -39.02
N CYS A 108 13.76 16.76 -38.80
CA CYS A 108 13.47 17.93 -39.62
C CYS A 108 14.57 19.00 -39.52
N VAL A 109 15.10 19.25 -38.32
CA VAL A 109 16.24 20.16 -38.11
C VAL A 109 17.49 19.63 -38.82
N PHE A 110 17.76 18.33 -38.74
CA PHE A 110 18.87 17.70 -39.45
C PHE A 110 18.75 17.88 -40.97
N ILE A 111 17.58 17.58 -41.54
CA ILE A 111 17.31 17.74 -42.98
C ILE A 111 17.48 19.20 -43.40
N GLN A 112 16.96 20.15 -42.62
CA GLN A 112 17.12 21.58 -42.89
C GLN A 112 18.60 21.99 -42.89
N SER A 113 19.41 21.45 -41.98
CA SER A 113 20.85 21.67 -41.97
C SER A 113 21.54 21.11 -43.22
N GLN A 114 21.15 19.92 -43.70
CA GLN A 114 21.69 19.34 -44.94
C GLN A 114 21.37 20.19 -46.17
N ILE A 115 20.14 20.70 -46.28
CA ILE A 115 19.77 21.61 -47.37
C ILE A 115 20.63 22.88 -47.34
N ARG A 116 20.86 23.45 -46.15
CA ARG A 116 21.70 24.64 -46.01
C ARG A 116 23.15 24.36 -46.45
N LEU A 117 23.71 23.22 -46.07
CA LEU A 117 25.05 22.81 -46.48
C LEU A 117 25.15 22.61 -47.99
N ASN A 118 24.19 21.91 -48.59
CA ASN A 118 24.13 21.71 -50.04
C ASN A 118 23.96 23.04 -50.79
N LYS A 119 23.18 23.98 -50.25
CA LYS A 119 23.04 25.33 -50.81
C LYS A 119 24.36 26.10 -50.79
N ASN A 120 25.07 26.10 -49.67
CA ASN A 120 26.39 26.72 -49.58
C ASN A 120 27.39 26.10 -50.57
N ARG A 121 27.34 24.78 -50.79
CA ARG A 121 28.14 24.09 -51.81
C ARG A 121 27.79 24.54 -53.22
N MET A 122 26.50 24.61 -53.56
CA MET A 122 26.05 25.13 -54.85
C MET A 122 26.50 26.58 -55.07
N ASP A 123 26.40 27.44 -54.05
CA ASP A 123 26.86 28.83 -54.13
C ASP A 123 28.38 28.88 -54.38
N SER A 124 29.16 27.99 -53.74
CA SER A 124 30.60 27.85 -54.02
C SER A 124 30.88 27.38 -55.45
N ILE A 125 30.09 26.44 -55.97
CA ILE A 125 30.19 25.96 -57.35
C ILE A 125 29.86 27.10 -58.32
N ASP A 126 28.79 27.84 -58.09
CA ASP A 126 28.38 28.98 -58.93
C ASP A 126 29.45 30.08 -58.94
N ASN A 127 30.05 30.36 -57.78
CA ASN A 127 31.20 31.27 -57.68
C ASN A 127 32.42 30.74 -58.47
N SER A 128 32.71 29.44 -58.41
CA SER A 128 33.81 28.84 -59.18
C SER A 128 33.56 28.83 -60.70
N PHE A 129 32.29 28.72 -61.09
CA PHE A 129 31.87 28.71 -62.49
C PHE A 129 32.22 30.02 -63.20
N SER A 130 32.15 31.15 -62.48
CA SER A 130 32.52 32.48 -62.98
C SER A 130 33.99 32.59 -63.44
N PHE A 131 34.87 31.70 -62.98
CA PHE A 131 36.30 31.69 -63.32
C PHE A 131 36.71 30.59 -64.32
N VAL A 132 35.90 29.53 -64.47
CA VAL A 132 36.31 28.27 -65.14
C VAL A 132 35.86 28.17 -66.61
N GLY A 133 34.74 28.81 -66.99
CA GLY A 133 34.19 28.73 -68.35
C GLY A 133 33.69 27.33 -68.78
N ASP A 134 33.45 27.14 -70.08
CA ASP A 134 32.75 25.97 -70.66
C ASP A 134 33.60 24.71 -70.94
N GLY A 135 34.74 24.59 -70.28
CA GLY A 135 35.64 23.43 -70.41
C GLY A 135 35.12 22.14 -69.73
N PRO A 136 35.86 21.01 -69.85
CA PRO A 136 35.52 19.73 -69.21
C PRO A 136 35.39 19.81 -67.69
N TYR A 137 36.09 20.76 -67.05
CA TYR A 137 35.96 21.04 -65.63
C TYR A 137 34.64 21.75 -65.31
N GLY A 138 34.21 22.71 -66.13
CA GLY A 138 32.90 23.36 -66.03
C GLY A 138 31.74 22.36 -66.18
N GLN A 139 31.84 21.39 -67.08
CA GLN A 139 30.82 20.34 -67.21
C GLN A 139 30.65 19.50 -65.93
N ARG A 140 31.76 19.13 -65.27
CA ARG A 140 31.72 18.39 -63.99
C ARG A 140 31.05 19.20 -62.88
N LEU A 141 31.34 20.50 -62.80
CA LEU A 141 30.70 21.40 -61.84
C LEU A 141 29.18 21.51 -62.07
N ARG A 142 28.71 21.54 -63.33
CA ARG A 142 27.27 21.50 -63.62
C ARG A 142 26.62 20.19 -63.20
N GLN A 143 27.33 19.08 -63.40
CA GLN A 143 26.84 17.76 -63.00
C GLN A 143 26.70 17.67 -61.48
N GLU A 144 27.73 18.08 -60.73
CA GLU A 144 27.70 18.14 -59.26
C GLU A 144 26.60 19.06 -58.75
N ARG A 145 26.40 20.23 -59.37
CA ARG A 145 25.27 21.12 -59.04
C ARG A 145 23.92 20.44 -59.26
N ASN A 146 23.74 19.72 -60.36
CA ASN A 146 22.50 19.03 -60.67
C ASN A 146 22.22 17.90 -59.67
N GLU A 147 23.25 17.18 -59.24
CA GLU A 147 23.15 16.15 -58.20
C GLU A 147 22.73 16.77 -56.86
N LEU A 148 23.40 17.84 -56.42
CA LEU A 148 23.02 18.58 -55.20
C LEU A 148 21.59 19.14 -55.26
N ASN A 149 21.15 19.57 -56.44
CA ASN A 149 19.79 20.07 -56.66
C ASN A 149 18.75 18.93 -56.54
N GLN A 150 19.04 17.74 -57.08
CA GLN A 150 18.19 16.57 -56.91
C GLN A 150 18.12 16.11 -55.46
N GLU A 151 19.26 16.10 -54.75
CA GLU A 151 19.29 15.78 -53.32
C GLU A 151 18.47 16.77 -52.49
N ASN A 152 18.58 18.07 -52.78
CA ASN A 152 17.78 19.09 -52.11
C ASN A 152 16.29 18.94 -52.38
N ALA A 153 15.89 18.56 -53.61
CA ALA A 153 14.48 18.29 -53.91
C ALA A 153 13.93 17.13 -53.06
N ARG A 154 14.72 16.06 -52.86
CA ARG A 154 14.35 14.94 -51.98
C ARG A 154 14.23 15.37 -50.52
N TYR A 155 15.17 16.20 -50.04
CA TYR A 155 15.09 16.74 -48.68
C TYR A 155 13.91 17.68 -48.48
N GLN A 156 13.56 18.50 -49.48
CA GLN A 156 12.37 19.35 -49.43
C GLN A 156 11.08 18.54 -49.38
N GLU A 157 11.00 17.43 -50.12
CA GLU A 157 9.86 16.51 -50.04
C GLU A 157 9.73 15.89 -48.64
N GLN A 158 10.86 15.52 -48.02
CA GLN A 158 10.89 15.00 -46.65
C GLN A 158 10.50 16.08 -45.61
N LEU A 159 10.91 17.34 -45.79
CA LEU A 159 10.47 18.46 -44.96
C LEU A 159 8.98 18.79 -45.11
N GLY A 160 8.40 18.58 -46.30
CA GLY A 160 6.95 18.72 -46.49
C GLY A 160 6.14 17.82 -45.57
N ARG A 161 6.73 16.70 -45.10
CA ARG A 161 6.13 15.76 -44.14
C ARG A 161 6.40 16.12 -42.67
N CYS A 162 7.18 17.18 -42.40
CA CYS A 162 7.52 17.64 -41.06
C CYS A 162 6.48 18.59 -40.44
N GLY A 163 5.53 19.11 -41.22
CA GLY A 163 4.56 20.13 -40.80
C GLY A 163 3.12 19.62 -40.61
N GLY A 164 2.91 18.31 -40.49
CA GLY A 164 1.61 17.67 -40.27
C GLY A 164 1.38 17.22 -38.83
#